data_AF-A0A285RRT7-F1
#
_entry.id   AF-A0A285RRT7-F1
#
_cell.length_a   1.000
_cell.length_b   1.000
_cell.length_c   1.000
_cell.angle_alpha   90.00
_cell.angle_beta   90.00
_cell.angle_gamma   90.00
#
_symmetry.space_group_name_H-M   'P 1'
#
loop_
_entity.id
_entity.type
_entity.pdbx_description
1 polymer ?
#
loop_
_entity_poly.entity_id
_entity_poly.type
_entity_poly.pdbx_seq_one_letter_code
_entity_poly.pdbx_strand_id
1 'polypeptide(L)'
;MKSLIFKKKNLIAFAMAAVVAVSGFGVYQSQAAEKINEKEQCTITVKVPDSCTLDDKPDDSSIVNGISLYDGTLEVDFYKLADIELNGEIGISLADVDLSDLSRSDVTAKDIKAAANKAYEVVKDSAPNYKVEINPSKETSKKVNDDEGVDRGIYLYVVKDFQNKQYQYSFDKYIVMVPYSTTISQGTKVDEHGNIVDVEESSDDWVYDTEIALKCKATEIYGKLKITKELKTYNESLGTTPFVFEVEAFYGEEDNKEIVYSNVFSMDFEKPGEQYIEVEKIPANSKVIVKEVYSGASYTIEGDVEKTTEIKENETAEVKFTNDYNDQTDVGAISIENHFNENGYVDSNINPNSTTTENVETEN
;
A
#
# COMPACT_ATOMS: atom_id res chain seq x y z
N MET A 1 62.60 8.13 -82.05
CA MET A 1 63.37 6.93 -82.45
C MET A 1 63.28 5.94 -81.29
N LYS A 2 62.47 4.86 -81.44
CA LYS A 2 62.28 3.66 -80.56
C LYS A 2 61.90 3.94 -79.08
N SER A 3 60.88 3.35 -78.45
CA SER A 3 60.13 2.12 -78.69
C SER A 3 58.77 2.17 -77.97
N LEU A 4 57.71 1.68 -78.61
CA LEU A 4 56.49 1.22 -77.94
C LEU A 4 56.79 -0.05 -77.12
N ILE A 5 56.08 -0.25 -76.00
CA ILE A 5 55.59 -1.57 -75.61
C ILE A 5 54.14 -1.44 -75.15
N PHE A 6 53.25 -2.03 -75.94
CA PHE A 6 51.86 -2.37 -75.59
C PHE A 6 51.74 -3.89 -75.71
N LYS A 7 51.16 -4.56 -74.70
CA LYS A 7 50.41 -5.84 -74.79
C LYS A 7 49.84 -6.14 -73.40
N LYS A 8 48.54 -5.96 -73.16
CA LYS A 8 47.35 -6.78 -73.52
C LYS A 8 47.07 -7.91 -72.51
N LYS A 9 45.93 -7.77 -71.83
CA LYS A 9 44.84 -8.76 -71.60
C LYS A 9 43.68 -7.94 -70.95
N ASN A 10 42.58 -7.56 -71.62
CA ASN A 10 41.36 -8.36 -71.92
C ASN A 10 40.99 -9.27 -70.74
N LEU A 11 39.78 -9.32 -70.17
CA LEU A 11 38.43 -8.85 -70.50
C LEU A 11 37.52 -9.33 -69.32
N ILE A 12 36.31 -8.76 -69.13
CA ILE A 12 35.19 -9.22 -68.26
C ILE A 12 35.32 -8.80 -66.77
N ALA A 13 34.35 -8.16 -66.08
CA ALA A 13 32.91 -8.01 -66.28
C ALA A 13 32.40 -6.63 -65.83
N PHE A 14 31.50 -6.07 -66.62
CA PHE A 14 30.48 -5.11 -66.22
C PHE A 14 29.36 -5.91 -65.54
N ALA A 15 29.07 -5.70 -64.25
CA ALA A 15 27.75 -5.89 -63.62
C ALA A 15 27.85 -5.60 -62.12
N MET A 16 27.53 -4.38 -61.69
CA MET A 16 26.67 -4.16 -60.52
C MET A 16 26.27 -2.69 -60.46
N ALA A 17 25.20 -2.38 -61.19
CA ALA A 17 24.27 -1.36 -60.78
C ALA A 17 23.16 -2.05 -59.97
N ALA A 18 22.80 -1.44 -58.84
CA ALA A 18 21.62 -1.68 -58.00
C ALA A 18 21.60 -2.93 -57.10
N VAL A 19 22.00 -2.75 -55.82
CA VAL A 19 21.11 -2.96 -54.65
C VAL A 19 21.42 -1.89 -53.58
N VAL A 20 20.52 -0.90 -53.49
CA VAL A 20 19.85 -0.34 -52.27
C VAL A 20 20.73 -0.21 -51.01
N ALA A 21 21.23 0.99 -50.69
CA ALA A 21 20.61 1.93 -49.73
C ALA A 21 20.24 1.31 -48.36
N VAL A 22 21.08 1.59 -47.35
CA VAL A 22 20.77 1.94 -45.94
C VAL A 22 21.97 1.49 -45.10
N SER A 23 22.91 2.40 -44.91
CA SER A 23 23.79 2.45 -43.74
C SER A 23 24.21 3.91 -43.53
N GLY A 24 23.21 4.78 -43.55
CA GLY A 24 23.30 6.15 -43.07
C GLY A 24 22.57 6.23 -41.74
N PHE A 25 23.26 6.74 -40.73
CA PHE A 25 22.72 7.26 -39.47
C PHE A 25 22.15 6.24 -38.47
N GLY A 26 23.03 5.41 -37.92
CA GLY A 26 23.04 5.20 -36.48
C GLY A 26 24.17 6.06 -35.93
N VAL A 27 23.83 7.14 -35.22
CA VAL A 27 24.80 7.93 -34.48
C VAL A 27 25.43 6.99 -33.46
N TYR A 28 26.66 6.53 -33.73
CA TYR A 28 27.52 6.03 -32.66
C TYR A 28 27.80 7.24 -31.76
N GLN A 29 26.96 7.44 -30.74
CA GLN A 29 27.48 8.03 -29.51
C GLN A 29 28.47 6.99 -28.99
N SER A 30 29.75 7.15 -29.34
CA SER A 30 30.82 6.52 -28.56
C SER A 30 30.89 7.28 -27.23
N GLN A 31 29.91 7.04 -26.36
CA GLN A 31 30.08 7.31 -24.93
C GLN A 31 31.02 6.21 -24.46
N ALA A 32 32.30 6.56 -24.30
CA ALA A 32 33.32 5.62 -23.88
C ALA A 32 33.20 5.41 -22.36
N ALA A 33 32.09 4.80 -21.93
CA ALA A 33 32.01 4.29 -20.58
C ALA A 33 33.15 3.29 -20.39
N GLU A 34 33.88 3.41 -19.28
CA GLU A 34 34.90 2.42 -18.95
C GLU A 34 34.25 1.05 -18.78
N LYS A 35 34.98 -0.02 -19.10
CA LYS A 35 34.47 -1.37 -18.87
C LYS A 35 34.25 -1.58 -17.37
N ILE A 36 33.26 -2.40 -17.04
CA ILE A 36 33.06 -2.86 -15.67
C ILE A 36 34.37 -3.51 -15.18
N ASN A 37 34.83 -3.08 -14.01
CA ASN A 37 35.97 -3.63 -13.31
C ASN A 37 35.55 -4.93 -12.62
N GLU A 38 36.01 -6.05 -13.15
CA GLU A 38 35.73 -7.40 -12.65
C GLU A 38 36.23 -7.65 -11.21
N LYS A 39 37.13 -6.79 -10.69
CA LYS A 39 37.69 -6.94 -9.33
C LYS A 39 36.86 -6.22 -8.27
N GLU A 40 35.97 -5.32 -8.66
CA GLU A 40 35.10 -4.63 -7.70
C GLU A 40 33.95 -5.56 -7.30
N GLN A 41 33.73 -5.67 -6.00
CA GLN A 41 32.65 -6.48 -5.45
C GLN A 41 31.33 -5.74 -5.61
N CYS A 42 30.31 -6.42 -6.12
CA CYS A 42 28.96 -5.88 -6.20
C CYS A 42 28.21 -6.10 -4.88
N THR A 43 27.52 -5.08 -4.40
CA THR A 43 26.68 -5.16 -3.19
C THR A 43 25.31 -4.57 -3.46
N ILE A 44 24.29 -5.16 -2.82
CA ILE A 44 22.96 -4.58 -2.76
C ILE A 44 22.62 -4.35 -1.29
N THR A 45 22.18 -3.15 -0.93
CA THR A 45 21.67 -2.82 0.40
C THR A 45 20.18 -2.54 0.31
N VAL A 46 19.38 -3.29 1.05
CA VAL A 46 17.93 -3.07 1.16
C VAL A 46 17.67 -2.02 2.22
N LYS A 47 16.94 -0.96 1.88
CA LYS A 47 16.41 0.06 2.81
C LYS A 47 14.93 -0.21 3.06
N VAL A 48 14.55 -0.23 4.32
CA VAL A 48 13.15 -0.21 4.75
C VAL A 48 12.63 1.23 4.58
N PRO A 49 11.51 1.44 3.87
CA PRO A 49 10.98 2.78 3.67
C PRO A 49 10.35 3.33 4.95
N ASP A 50 10.55 4.63 5.20
CA ASP A 50 9.96 5.33 6.34
C ASP A 50 8.48 5.66 6.14
N SER A 51 7.97 5.54 4.91
CA SER A 51 6.54 5.74 4.60
C SER A 51 6.02 4.80 3.52
N CYS A 52 4.73 4.49 3.58
CA CYS A 52 4.01 3.73 2.56
C CYS A 52 2.81 4.50 2.06
N THR A 53 2.52 4.39 0.76
CA THR A 53 1.29 4.94 0.19
C THR A 53 0.08 4.20 0.75
N LEU A 54 -0.94 4.94 1.16
CA LEU A 54 -2.23 4.36 1.56
C LEU A 54 -3.02 3.97 0.30
N ASP A 55 -3.45 2.72 0.24
CA ASP A 55 -4.33 2.24 -0.82
C ASP A 55 -5.75 2.80 -0.62
N ASP A 56 -6.49 2.98 -1.72
CA ASP A 56 -7.84 3.56 -1.73
C ASP A 56 -7.98 4.99 -1.18
N LYS A 57 -6.87 5.68 -0.96
CA LYS A 57 -6.78 7.10 -0.59
C LYS A 57 -6.10 7.90 -1.72
N PRO A 58 -6.21 9.24 -1.73
CA PRO A 58 -5.49 10.08 -2.69
C PRO A 58 -3.99 9.74 -2.74
N ASP A 59 -3.36 9.84 -3.91
CA ASP A 59 -1.98 9.38 -4.17
C ASP A 59 -0.91 10.03 -3.26
N ASP A 60 -1.22 11.14 -2.59
CA ASP A 60 -0.37 11.83 -1.63
C ASP A 60 -0.55 11.37 -0.17
N SER A 61 -1.52 10.49 0.07
CA SER A 61 -1.80 9.93 1.39
C SER A 61 -0.78 8.82 1.70
N SER A 62 -0.05 9.01 2.79
CA SER A 62 0.95 8.04 3.25
C SER A 62 0.83 7.81 4.76
N ILE A 63 1.18 6.59 5.17
CA ILE A 63 1.49 6.30 6.56
C ILE A 63 2.98 6.48 6.78
N VAL A 64 3.33 7.22 7.83
CA VAL A 64 4.72 7.44 8.24
C VAL A 64 5.03 6.52 9.42
N ASN A 65 6.20 5.88 9.40
CA ASN A 65 6.68 4.95 10.43
C ASN A 65 5.81 3.71 10.66
N GLY A 66 4.81 3.42 9.83
CA GLY A 66 3.92 2.26 10.06
C GLY A 66 4.65 0.91 9.98
N ILE A 67 5.63 0.78 9.07
CA ILE A 67 6.45 -0.43 8.95
C ILE A 67 7.40 -0.61 10.14
N SER A 68 7.95 0.46 10.70
CA SER A 68 8.90 0.36 11.83
C SER A 68 8.24 -0.11 13.13
N LEU A 69 6.91 -0.06 13.22
CA LEU A 69 6.13 -0.63 14.33
C LEU A 69 5.99 -2.16 14.25
N TYR A 70 6.38 -2.80 13.15
CA TYR A 70 6.28 -4.24 12.97
C TYR A 70 7.50 -4.98 13.58
N ASP A 71 7.32 -5.59 14.76
CA ASP A 71 8.32 -6.50 15.35
C ASP A 71 8.18 -7.92 14.80
N GLY A 72 8.30 -8.04 13.48
CA GLY A 72 8.32 -9.31 12.78
C GLY A 72 9.50 -9.39 11.82
N THR A 73 9.41 -10.30 10.86
CA THR A 73 10.42 -10.45 9.80
C THR A 73 9.83 -10.02 8.47
N LEU A 74 10.49 -9.06 7.83
CA LEU A 74 10.29 -8.69 6.44
C LEU A 74 11.23 -9.54 5.59
N GLU A 75 10.67 -10.44 4.78
CA GLU A 75 11.44 -11.29 3.87
C GLU A 75 11.52 -10.67 2.48
N VAL A 76 12.74 -10.51 1.97
CA VAL A 76 13.03 -10.02 0.61
C VAL A 76 13.81 -11.10 -0.15
N ASP A 77 13.18 -11.65 -1.17
CA ASP A 77 13.74 -12.66 -2.06
C ASP A 77 14.33 -12.00 -3.32
N PHE A 78 15.53 -12.41 -3.71
CA PHE A 78 16.22 -11.93 -4.91
C PHE A 78 16.41 -13.07 -5.91
N TYR A 79 15.96 -12.85 -7.15
CA TYR A 79 16.10 -13.79 -8.27
C TYR A 79 16.98 -13.16 -9.35
N LYS A 80 18.10 -13.81 -9.67
CA LYS A 80 19.00 -13.38 -10.74
C LYS A 80 18.36 -13.70 -12.09
N LEU A 81 18.05 -12.67 -12.86
CA LEU A 81 17.39 -12.77 -14.16
C LEU A 81 18.38 -12.88 -15.32
N ALA A 82 19.52 -12.19 -15.22
CA ALA A 82 20.56 -12.19 -16.24
C ALA A 82 21.90 -11.77 -15.64
N ASP A 83 23.00 -12.20 -16.26
CA ASP A 83 24.32 -11.61 -16.03
C ASP A 83 24.42 -10.23 -16.72
N ILE A 84 25.36 -9.41 -16.26
CA ILE A 84 25.76 -8.19 -16.97
C ILE A 84 27.19 -8.37 -17.48
N GLU A 85 27.37 -8.18 -18.77
CA GLU A 85 28.66 -8.33 -19.44
C GLU A 85 29.62 -7.19 -19.09
N LEU A 86 30.94 -7.36 -19.31
CA LEU A 86 31.95 -6.33 -18.97
C LEU A 86 31.80 -5.00 -19.73
N ASN A 87 31.05 -5.01 -20.83
CA ASN A 87 30.68 -3.82 -21.60
C ASN A 87 29.36 -3.17 -21.12
N GLY A 88 28.71 -3.73 -20.10
CA GLY A 88 27.44 -3.24 -19.58
C GLY A 88 26.20 -3.79 -20.29
N GLU A 89 26.37 -4.65 -21.31
CA GLU A 89 25.24 -5.27 -22.00
C GLU A 89 24.58 -6.35 -21.12
N ILE A 90 23.27 -6.47 -21.27
CA ILE A 90 22.49 -7.53 -20.60
C ILE A 90 22.86 -8.86 -21.26
N GLY A 91 23.34 -9.80 -20.44
CA GLY A 91 23.68 -11.15 -20.87
C GLY A 91 22.44 -12.01 -21.19
N ILE A 92 22.68 -13.30 -21.40
CA ILE A 92 21.59 -14.24 -21.68
C ILE A 92 20.69 -14.35 -20.43
N SER A 93 19.38 -14.27 -20.65
CA SER A 93 18.39 -14.49 -19.61
C SER A 93 18.51 -15.89 -19.01
N LEU A 94 18.61 -15.98 -17.69
CA LEU A 94 18.89 -17.21 -16.96
C LEU A 94 17.65 -18.09 -16.74
N ALA A 95 16.45 -17.59 -17.08
CA ALA A 95 15.18 -18.25 -16.82
C ALA A 95 14.14 -18.06 -17.95
N ASP A 96 14.56 -17.85 -19.21
CA ASP A 96 13.66 -17.50 -20.33
C ASP A 96 12.78 -16.25 -20.09
N VAL A 97 13.24 -15.39 -19.17
CA VAL A 97 12.60 -14.11 -18.88
C VAL A 97 12.91 -13.15 -20.03
N ASP A 98 11.85 -12.60 -20.64
CA ASP A 98 11.99 -11.56 -21.66
C ASP A 98 12.35 -10.21 -20.99
N LEU A 99 13.60 -9.81 -21.18
CA LEU A 99 14.16 -8.54 -20.69
C LEU A 99 14.28 -7.48 -21.79
N SER A 100 13.76 -7.73 -23.00
CA SER A 100 13.90 -6.82 -24.14
C SER A 100 13.30 -5.43 -23.87
N ASP A 101 12.23 -5.38 -23.07
CA ASP A 101 11.59 -4.14 -22.62
C ASP A 101 12.57 -3.20 -21.86
N LEU A 102 13.60 -3.75 -21.20
CA LEU A 102 14.60 -3.01 -20.43
C LEU A 102 15.75 -2.45 -21.27
N SER A 103 15.97 -3.00 -22.48
CA SER A 103 17.05 -2.57 -23.38
C SER A 103 16.67 -1.35 -24.24
N ARG A 104 15.45 -0.81 -24.06
CA ARG A 104 14.97 0.37 -24.80
C ARG A 104 15.50 1.66 -24.18
N SER A 105 15.84 2.63 -25.02
CA SER A 105 16.30 3.95 -24.58
C SER A 105 15.22 4.79 -23.88
N ASP A 106 13.95 4.46 -24.08
CA ASP A 106 12.78 5.17 -23.53
C ASP A 106 12.05 4.38 -22.43
N VAL A 107 12.73 3.42 -21.80
CA VAL A 107 12.15 2.62 -20.71
C VAL A 107 11.66 3.52 -19.57
N THR A 108 10.42 3.29 -19.13
CA THR A 108 9.79 4.04 -18.04
C THR A 108 9.68 3.20 -16.77
N ALA A 109 9.42 3.82 -15.61
CA ALA A 109 9.15 3.10 -14.37
C ALA A 109 7.97 2.10 -14.49
N LYS A 110 6.97 2.43 -15.32
CA LYS A 110 5.84 1.54 -15.62
C LYS A 110 6.28 0.30 -16.41
N ASP A 111 7.20 0.48 -17.37
CA ASP A 111 7.75 -0.63 -18.15
C ASP A 111 8.59 -1.56 -17.29
N ILE A 112 9.42 -1.00 -16.39
CA ILE A 112 10.20 -1.77 -15.42
C ILE A 112 9.28 -2.59 -14.52
N LYS A 113 8.19 -1.98 -14.00
CA LYS A 113 7.20 -2.70 -13.18
C LYS A 113 6.50 -3.82 -13.96
N ALA A 114 6.16 -3.58 -15.22
CA ALA A 114 5.56 -4.60 -16.08
C ALA A 114 6.53 -5.77 -16.33
N ALA A 115 7.81 -5.47 -16.61
CA ALA A 115 8.86 -6.47 -16.77
C ALA A 115 9.08 -7.27 -15.48
N ALA A 116 9.11 -6.60 -14.31
CA ALA A 116 9.24 -7.25 -13.00
C ALA A 116 8.10 -8.24 -12.73
N ASN A 117 6.86 -7.87 -13.04
CA ASN A 117 5.71 -8.77 -12.88
C ASN A 117 5.77 -9.96 -13.85
N LYS A 118 6.14 -9.74 -15.12
CA LYS A 118 6.34 -10.84 -16.08
C LYS A 118 7.45 -11.79 -15.61
N ALA A 119 8.57 -11.24 -15.15
CA ALA A 119 9.70 -12.02 -14.64
C ALA A 119 9.29 -12.87 -13.43
N TYR A 120 8.51 -12.31 -12.50
CA TYR A 120 8.02 -13.04 -11.34
C TYR A 120 7.19 -14.26 -11.72
N GLU A 121 6.29 -14.15 -12.71
CA GLU A 121 5.48 -15.29 -13.15
C GLU A 121 6.32 -16.47 -13.64
N VAL A 122 7.53 -16.21 -14.13
CA VAL A 122 8.47 -17.22 -14.60
C VAL A 122 9.29 -17.82 -13.46
N VAL A 123 9.71 -17.00 -12.49
CA VAL A 123 10.66 -17.42 -11.43
C VAL A 123 10.00 -17.77 -10.08
N LYS A 124 8.70 -17.50 -9.87
CA LYS A 124 8.00 -17.66 -8.59
C LYS A 124 8.07 -19.06 -7.96
N ASP A 125 8.25 -20.10 -8.78
CA ASP A 125 8.36 -21.49 -8.33
C ASP A 125 9.82 -21.96 -8.16
N SER A 126 10.79 -21.09 -8.48
CA SER A 126 12.22 -21.35 -8.29
C SER A 126 12.69 -20.89 -6.91
N ALA A 127 13.81 -21.42 -6.44
CA ALA A 127 14.45 -20.88 -5.23
C ALA A 127 15.08 -19.50 -5.54
N PRO A 128 14.99 -18.52 -4.63
CA PRO A 128 15.72 -17.27 -4.79
C PRO A 128 17.22 -17.50 -4.69
N ASN A 129 17.99 -16.69 -5.41
CA ASN A 129 19.46 -16.69 -5.33
C ASN A 129 19.94 -16.14 -4.00
N TYR A 130 19.26 -15.11 -3.49
CA TYR A 130 19.53 -14.55 -2.16
C TYR A 130 18.23 -14.28 -1.42
N LYS A 131 18.27 -14.40 -0.10
CA LYS A 131 17.18 -14.01 0.79
C LYS A 131 17.72 -13.07 1.85
N VAL A 132 16.98 -11.99 2.12
CA VAL A 132 17.26 -11.06 3.20
C VAL A 132 16.07 -11.02 4.15
N GLU A 133 16.36 -11.12 5.44
CA GLU A 133 15.38 -11.02 6.51
C GLU A 133 15.69 -9.78 7.34
N ILE A 134 14.75 -8.85 7.42
CA ILE A 134 14.90 -7.57 8.12
C ILE A 134 13.85 -7.50 9.23
N ASN A 135 14.24 -7.14 10.45
CA ASN A 135 13.25 -6.75 11.46
C ASN A 135 13.15 -5.21 11.48
N PRO A 136 12.08 -4.62 10.91
CA PRO A 136 12.00 -3.18 10.71
C PRO A 136 11.86 -2.38 12.02
N SER A 137 11.55 -3.04 13.14
CA SER A 137 11.59 -2.40 14.47
C SER A 137 13.00 -2.29 15.07
N LYS A 138 14.00 -2.97 14.47
CA LYS A 138 15.37 -3.06 14.99
C LYS A 138 16.41 -2.48 14.04
N GLU A 139 16.17 -2.56 12.74
CA GLU A 139 17.09 -2.10 11.71
C GLU A 139 16.32 -1.51 10.52
N THR A 140 16.86 -0.45 9.92
CA THR A 140 16.26 0.24 8.77
C THR A 140 16.90 -0.16 7.44
N SER A 141 17.96 -0.97 7.48
CA SER A 141 18.61 -1.45 6.27
C SER A 141 19.43 -2.71 6.51
N LYS A 142 19.63 -3.50 5.45
CA LYS A 142 20.45 -4.72 5.49
C LYS A 142 21.09 -5.03 4.13
N LYS A 143 22.36 -5.42 4.14
CA LYS A 143 23.09 -5.86 2.94
C LYS A 143 22.66 -7.27 2.52
N VAL A 144 22.51 -7.48 1.22
CA VAL A 144 22.30 -8.78 0.60
C VAL A 144 23.63 -9.53 0.61
N ASN A 145 23.65 -10.72 1.20
CA ASN A 145 24.83 -11.58 1.29
C ASN A 145 26.07 -10.83 1.85
N ASP A 146 25.91 -10.17 3.00
CA ASP A 146 26.81 -9.15 3.58
C ASP A 146 28.33 -9.45 3.46
N ASP A 147 28.75 -10.69 3.72
CA ASP A 147 30.17 -11.07 3.70
C ASP A 147 30.74 -11.26 2.28
N GLU A 148 29.93 -11.73 1.33
CA GLU A 148 30.37 -12.20 0.01
C GLU A 148 29.90 -11.27 -1.13
N GLY A 149 28.96 -10.37 -0.87
CA GLY A 149 28.32 -9.55 -1.87
C GLY A 149 27.46 -10.37 -2.84
N VAL A 150 27.08 -9.78 -3.96
CA VAL A 150 26.30 -10.45 -4.99
C VAL A 150 27.08 -10.55 -6.28
N ASP A 151 26.75 -11.52 -7.11
CA ASP A 151 27.28 -11.53 -8.47
C ASP A 151 26.74 -10.31 -9.23
N ARG A 152 27.53 -9.83 -10.17
CA ARG A 152 27.04 -8.86 -11.14
C ARG A 152 25.87 -9.45 -11.94
N GLY A 153 24.80 -8.67 -12.09
CA GLY A 153 23.62 -9.10 -12.82
C GLY A 153 22.41 -8.20 -12.62
N ILE A 154 21.32 -8.62 -13.27
CA ILE A 154 19.99 -8.07 -13.10
C ILE A 154 19.23 -8.98 -12.14
N TYR A 155 18.65 -8.39 -11.10
CA TYR A 155 17.89 -9.09 -10.08
C TYR A 155 16.45 -8.59 -10.04
N LEU A 156 15.50 -9.50 -9.93
CA LEU A 156 14.15 -9.22 -9.44
C LEU A 156 14.19 -9.33 -7.92
N TYR A 157 13.74 -8.30 -7.20
CA TYR A 157 13.42 -8.45 -5.78
C TYR A 157 11.91 -8.57 -5.57
N VAL A 158 11.53 -9.42 -4.64
CA VAL A 158 10.15 -9.67 -4.22
C VAL A 158 10.11 -9.64 -2.71
N VAL A 159 9.30 -8.74 -2.16
CA VAL A 159 9.05 -8.68 -0.72
C VAL A 159 7.79 -9.48 -0.42
N LYS A 160 7.81 -10.28 0.65
CA LYS A 160 6.60 -10.95 1.11
C LYS A 160 5.67 -9.96 1.81
N ASP A 161 4.41 -9.98 1.39
CA ASP A 161 3.35 -9.23 2.07
C ASP A 161 3.25 -9.66 3.53
N PHE A 162 2.93 -8.71 4.40
CA PHE A 162 2.74 -8.96 5.83
C PHE A 162 1.68 -8.02 6.39
N GLN A 163 1.18 -8.34 7.57
CA GLN A 163 0.13 -7.58 8.23
C GLN A 163 0.59 -7.17 9.62
N ASN A 164 0.31 -5.92 10.01
CA ASN A 164 0.41 -5.49 11.40
C ASN A 164 -1.01 -5.33 12.00
N LYS A 165 -1.14 -4.74 13.19
CA LYS A 165 -2.46 -4.59 13.84
C LYS A 165 -3.46 -3.75 13.04
N GLN A 166 -2.98 -2.81 12.23
CA GLN A 166 -3.78 -1.75 11.61
C GLN A 166 -3.84 -1.86 10.08
N TYR A 167 -2.82 -2.46 9.46
CA TYR A 167 -2.63 -2.45 8.02
C TYR A 167 -2.16 -3.80 7.49
N GLN A 168 -2.65 -4.13 6.30
CA GLN A 168 -2.02 -5.09 5.40
C GLN A 168 -1.01 -4.33 4.53
N TYR A 169 0.23 -4.80 4.50
CA TYR A 169 1.29 -4.26 3.64
C TYR A 169 1.47 -5.13 2.42
N SER A 170 1.62 -4.48 1.26
CA SER A 170 2.03 -5.11 0.01
C SER A 170 3.14 -4.32 -0.64
N PHE A 171 3.91 -4.97 -1.50
CA PHE A 171 5.08 -4.36 -2.13
C PHE A 171 5.09 -4.54 -3.64
N ASP A 172 5.50 -3.48 -4.33
CA ASP A 172 5.81 -3.59 -5.74
C ASP A 172 7.06 -4.44 -5.94
N LYS A 173 6.97 -5.38 -6.87
CA LYS A 173 8.12 -6.12 -7.38
C LYS A 173 8.92 -5.18 -8.29
N TYR A 174 10.24 -5.27 -8.24
CA TYR A 174 11.07 -4.39 -9.05
C TYR A 174 12.37 -5.06 -9.47
N ILE A 175 12.96 -4.50 -10.54
CA ILE A 175 14.22 -4.97 -11.10
C ILE A 175 15.33 -4.02 -10.67
N VAL A 176 16.44 -4.59 -10.21
CA VAL A 176 17.67 -3.87 -9.86
C VAL A 176 18.83 -4.42 -10.68
N MET A 177 19.70 -3.53 -11.15
CA MET A 177 20.91 -3.86 -11.90
C MET A 177 22.11 -3.53 -11.00
N VAL A 178 23.05 -4.47 -10.87
CA VAL A 178 24.30 -4.24 -10.13
C VAL A 178 25.48 -4.86 -10.90
N PRO A 179 26.54 -4.09 -11.23
CA PRO A 179 26.63 -2.65 -11.08
C PRO A 179 25.73 -1.94 -12.10
N TYR A 180 25.41 -0.67 -11.84
CA TYR A 180 24.66 0.17 -12.77
C TYR A 180 25.43 1.46 -13.09
N SER A 181 25.16 2.08 -14.22
CA SER A 181 25.61 3.44 -14.55
C SER A 181 24.37 4.25 -14.93
N THR A 182 24.22 5.49 -14.43
CA THR A 182 23.00 6.28 -14.68
C THR A 182 22.87 6.73 -16.14
N THR A 183 23.95 6.70 -16.92
CA THR A 183 23.89 6.92 -18.38
C THR A 183 23.50 5.66 -19.17
N ILE A 184 23.93 4.47 -18.72
CA ILE A 184 23.78 3.21 -19.48
C ILE A 184 22.54 2.44 -19.06
N SER A 185 22.21 2.47 -17.78
CA SER A 185 21.13 1.73 -17.14
C SER A 185 20.43 2.67 -16.15
N GLN A 186 19.18 3.05 -16.40
CA GLN A 186 18.44 3.99 -15.55
C GLN A 186 18.30 3.49 -14.09
N GLY A 187 19.33 3.71 -13.28
CA GLY A 187 19.40 3.29 -11.89
C GLY A 187 18.48 4.11 -11.01
N THR A 188 17.94 3.50 -9.96
CA THR A 188 17.15 4.21 -8.94
C THR A 188 18.11 4.70 -7.86
N LYS A 189 18.22 6.02 -7.68
CA LYS A 189 18.97 6.61 -6.56
C LYS A 189 18.02 6.80 -5.38
N VAL A 190 18.50 6.51 -4.18
CA VAL A 190 17.76 6.74 -2.93
C VAL A 190 18.51 7.69 -2.00
N ASP A 191 17.80 8.43 -1.15
CA ASP A 191 18.38 9.25 -0.10
C ASP A 191 18.68 8.46 1.19
N GLU A 192 19.17 9.13 2.23
CA GLU A 192 19.50 8.53 3.53
C GLU A 192 18.30 7.91 4.28
N HIS A 193 17.08 8.28 3.88
CA HIS A 193 15.80 7.78 4.41
C HIS A 193 15.15 6.75 3.46
N GLY A 194 15.85 6.34 2.39
CA GLY A 194 15.34 5.40 1.41
C GLY A 194 14.28 6.00 0.47
N ASN A 195 14.16 7.33 0.36
CA ASN A 195 13.27 7.94 -0.63
C ASN A 195 13.92 7.94 -2.01
N ILE A 196 13.14 7.69 -3.07
CA ILE A 196 13.63 7.79 -4.45
C ILE A 196 13.89 9.26 -4.80
N VAL A 197 15.10 9.57 -5.27
CA VAL A 197 15.50 10.93 -5.65
C VAL A 197 15.89 11.01 -7.11
N ASP A 198 15.59 12.16 -7.73
CA ASP A 198 15.99 12.45 -9.10
C ASP A 198 17.52 12.47 -9.23
N VAL A 199 18.01 11.91 -10.34
CA VAL A 199 19.43 11.94 -10.68
C VAL A 199 19.69 13.22 -11.48
N GLU A 200 20.17 14.28 -10.80
CA GLU A 200 20.45 15.57 -11.44
C GLU A 200 21.61 15.53 -12.45
N GLU A 201 22.53 14.56 -12.32
CA GLU A 201 23.69 14.39 -13.21
C GLU A 201 23.86 12.92 -13.63
N SER A 202 23.78 12.63 -14.93
CA SER A 202 24.09 11.31 -15.49
C SER A 202 25.61 11.09 -15.48
N SER A 203 26.06 9.96 -14.92
CA SER A 203 27.47 9.54 -14.91
C SER A 203 27.64 8.20 -15.63
N ASP A 204 28.72 8.12 -16.41
CA ASP A 204 29.19 6.89 -17.06
C ASP A 204 29.91 5.95 -16.08
N ASP A 205 30.15 6.40 -14.85
CA ASP A 205 30.79 5.59 -13.80
C ASP A 205 29.89 4.43 -13.38
N TRP A 206 30.51 3.27 -13.18
CA TRP A 206 29.85 2.09 -12.66
C TRP A 206 29.72 2.16 -11.13
N VAL A 207 28.49 2.02 -10.64
CA VAL A 207 28.14 1.93 -9.23
C VAL A 207 28.00 0.46 -8.84
N TYR A 208 28.93 -0.03 -8.01
CA TYR A 208 28.97 -1.42 -7.55
C TYR A 208 28.20 -1.63 -6.25
N ASP A 209 28.01 -0.58 -5.44
CA ASP A 209 27.20 -0.62 -4.23
C ASP A 209 25.83 0.02 -4.50
N THR A 210 24.81 -0.82 -4.61
CA THR A 210 23.45 -0.41 -4.98
C THR A 210 22.55 -0.41 -3.75
N GLU A 211 21.98 0.74 -3.42
CA GLU A 211 20.92 0.81 -2.41
C GLU A 211 19.55 0.73 -3.08
N ILE A 212 18.66 -0.13 -2.57
CA ILE A 212 17.27 -0.21 -3.02
C ILE A 212 16.33 0.21 -1.90
N ALA A 213 15.29 0.94 -2.26
CA ALA A 213 14.16 1.21 -1.38
C ALA A 213 12.96 0.35 -1.79
N LEU A 214 12.33 -0.27 -0.80
CA LEU A 214 11.14 -1.07 -1.03
C LEU A 214 9.95 -0.15 -1.29
N LYS A 215 9.22 -0.42 -2.38
CA LYS A 215 8.01 0.34 -2.72
C LYS A 215 6.80 -0.31 -2.08
N CYS A 216 6.37 0.21 -0.93
CA CYS A 216 5.26 -0.34 -0.15
C CYS A 216 3.93 0.40 -0.36
N LYS A 217 2.86 -0.38 -0.23
CA LYS A 217 1.49 0.08 -0.05
C LYS A 217 0.92 -0.47 1.24
N ALA A 218 0.07 0.31 1.90
CA ALA A 218 -0.64 -0.10 3.09
C ALA A 218 -2.15 0.03 2.89
N THR A 219 -2.88 -1.01 3.24
CA THR A 219 -4.34 -1.05 3.20
C THR A 219 -4.87 -1.22 4.61
N GLU A 220 -5.76 -0.32 5.04
CA GLU A 220 -6.42 -0.43 6.34
C GLU A 220 -7.27 -1.70 6.40
N ILE A 221 -7.20 -2.40 7.53
CA ILE A 221 -7.99 -3.62 7.77
C ILE A 221 -9.13 -3.32 8.74
N TYR A 222 -10.32 -3.87 8.43
CA TYR A 222 -11.55 -3.56 9.16
C TYR A 222 -12.35 -4.80 9.51
N GLY A 223 -13.17 -4.67 10.54
CA GLY A 223 -14.27 -5.57 10.86
C GLY A 223 -15.59 -4.81 11.00
N LYS A 224 -16.58 -5.51 11.54
CA LYS A 224 -17.93 -4.97 11.77
C LYS A 224 -18.34 -5.12 13.23
N LEU A 225 -19.26 -4.29 13.67
CA LEU A 225 -19.95 -4.40 14.94
C LEU A 225 -21.46 -4.42 14.71
N LYS A 226 -22.15 -5.38 15.30
CA LYS A 226 -23.60 -5.40 15.37
C LYS A 226 -24.06 -5.05 16.78
N ILE A 227 -24.82 -3.97 16.90
CA ILE A 227 -25.46 -3.55 18.14
C ILE A 227 -26.89 -4.04 18.07
N THR A 228 -27.27 -4.92 18.99
CA THR A 228 -28.65 -5.43 19.12
C THR A 228 -29.31 -4.76 20.31
N LYS A 229 -30.56 -4.32 20.15
CA LYS A 229 -31.36 -3.71 21.20
C LYS A 229 -32.67 -4.46 21.35
N GLU A 230 -32.99 -4.89 22.56
CA GLU A 230 -34.29 -5.44 22.93
C GLU A 230 -35.05 -4.46 23.83
N LEU A 231 -36.32 -4.22 23.52
CA LEU A 231 -37.26 -3.51 24.36
C LEU A 231 -38.34 -4.48 24.83
N LYS A 232 -38.37 -4.77 26.14
CA LYS A 232 -39.28 -5.77 26.73
C LYS A 232 -40.72 -5.31 26.78
N THR A 233 -40.95 -4.13 27.32
CA THR A 233 -42.27 -3.49 27.36
C THR A 233 -42.18 -2.05 26.89
N TYR A 234 -43.30 -1.51 26.42
CA TYR A 234 -43.39 -0.22 25.75
C TYR A 234 -44.72 0.45 26.11
N ASN A 235 -44.68 1.74 26.40
CA ASN A 235 -45.87 2.53 26.65
C ASN A 235 -46.29 3.29 25.38
N GLU A 236 -47.37 2.83 24.74
CA GLU A 236 -47.91 3.42 23.51
C GLU A 236 -48.24 4.91 23.63
N SER A 237 -48.53 5.41 24.84
CA SER A 237 -48.88 6.82 25.07
C SER A 237 -47.68 7.76 24.97
N LEU A 238 -46.44 7.23 25.05
CA LEU A 238 -45.22 8.03 24.95
C LEU A 238 -44.76 8.24 23.49
N GLY A 239 -45.32 7.49 22.55
CA GLY A 239 -44.87 7.50 21.16
C GLY A 239 -43.45 6.94 20.98
N THR A 240 -42.86 7.23 19.82
CA THR A 240 -41.54 6.73 19.41
C THR A 240 -40.48 7.02 20.49
N THR A 241 -39.81 5.97 20.93
CA THR A 241 -38.78 6.03 21.98
C THR A 241 -37.40 5.82 21.36
N PRO A 242 -36.51 6.84 21.37
CA PRO A 242 -35.14 6.70 20.89
C PRO A 242 -34.22 6.13 21.98
N PHE A 243 -33.28 5.27 21.57
CA PHE A 243 -32.12 4.84 22.34
C PHE A 243 -30.85 5.26 21.62
N VAL A 244 -29.85 5.78 22.34
CA VAL A 244 -28.61 6.29 21.73
C VAL A 244 -27.39 5.53 22.25
N PHE A 245 -26.56 5.09 21.33
CA PHE A 245 -25.34 4.34 21.57
C PHE A 245 -24.12 5.12 21.09
N GLU A 246 -23.16 5.33 21.97
CA GLU A 246 -21.83 5.82 21.64
C GLU A 246 -20.91 4.61 21.40
N VAL A 247 -20.16 4.64 20.30
CA VAL A 247 -19.24 3.57 19.90
C VAL A 247 -17.85 4.18 19.76
N GLU A 248 -16.92 3.76 20.59
CA GLU A 248 -15.51 4.14 20.51
C GLU A 248 -14.63 2.90 20.28
N ALA A 249 -13.81 2.92 19.23
CA ALA A 249 -12.75 1.93 19.02
C ALA A 249 -11.38 2.55 19.34
N PHE A 250 -10.51 1.75 19.95
CA PHE A 250 -9.17 2.20 20.32
C PHE A 250 -8.13 1.09 20.27
N TYR A 251 -6.88 1.51 20.07
CA TYR A 251 -5.70 0.70 20.32
C TYR A 251 -5.05 1.08 21.66
N GLY A 252 -4.28 0.15 22.23
CA GLY A 252 -3.57 0.36 23.49
C GLY A 252 -4.41 0.07 24.74
N GLU A 253 -3.83 0.37 25.90
CA GLU A 253 -4.48 0.22 27.21
C GLU A 253 -4.24 1.48 28.04
N GLU A 254 -5.21 1.80 28.89
CA GLU A 254 -5.15 2.89 29.90
C GLU A 254 -4.57 4.20 29.33
N ASP A 255 -3.37 4.57 29.77
CA ASP A 255 -2.71 5.86 29.48
C ASP A 255 -2.21 6.01 28.03
N ASN A 256 -2.18 4.92 27.24
CA ASN A 256 -1.79 4.92 25.82
C ASN A 256 -2.98 4.61 24.90
N LYS A 257 -4.22 4.89 25.33
CA LYS A 257 -5.43 4.72 24.52
C LYS A 257 -5.40 5.69 23.32
N GLU A 258 -5.32 5.16 22.12
CA GLU A 258 -5.48 5.90 20.87
C GLU A 258 -6.88 5.61 20.29
N ILE A 259 -7.76 6.62 20.26
CA ILE A 259 -9.09 6.49 19.65
C ILE A 259 -8.92 6.51 18.14
N VAL A 260 -9.41 5.46 17.48
CA VAL A 260 -9.32 5.27 16.02
C VAL A 260 -10.69 5.21 15.34
N TYR A 261 -11.76 5.20 16.14
CA TYR A 261 -13.13 5.32 15.68
C TYR A 261 -13.98 5.91 16.81
N SER A 262 -14.85 6.85 16.50
CA SER A 262 -15.84 7.37 17.43
C SER A 262 -17.08 7.80 16.64
N ASN A 263 -18.24 7.23 16.98
CA ASN A 263 -19.50 7.63 16.38
C ASN A 263 -20.68 7.37 17.33
N VAL A 264 -21.83 7.97 17.01
CA VAL A 264 -23.07 7.83 17.77
C VAL A 264 -24.17 7.30 16.86
N PHE A 265 -24.93 6.32 17.35
CA PHE A 265 -26.03 5.67 16.65
C PHE A 265 -27.31 5.75 17.46
N SER A 266 -28.46 5.79 16.80
CA SER A 266 -29.77 5.79 17.45
C SER A 266 -30.68 4.67 16.93
N MET A 267 -31.53 4.11 17.79
CA MET A 267 -32.59 3.17 17.41
C MET A 267 -33.92 3.63 17.99
N ASP A 268 -34.94 3.71 17.13
CA ASP A 268 -36.28 4.14 17.48
C ASP A 268 -37.23 2.94 17.60
N PHE A 269 -37.89 2.85 18.76
CA PHE A 269 -38.89 1.82 19.04
C PHE A 269 -40.29 2.42 19.14
N GLU A 270 -41.25 1.78 18.49
CA GLU A 270 -42.68 2.11 18.54
C GLU A 270 -43.52 0.96 19.14
N LYS A 271 -42.85 -0.11 19.59
CA LYS A 271 -43.44 -1.31 20.19
C LYS A 271 -42.34 -2.15 20.85
N PRO A 272 -42.68 -3.13 21.70
CA PRO A 272 -41.71 -4.11 22.19
C PRO A 272 -41.12 -4.95 21.06
N GLY A 273 -39.88 -5.43 21.24
CA GLY A 273 -39.21 -6.31 20.29
C GLY A 273 -37.71 -6.10 20.25
N GLU A 274 -37.08 -6.61 19.18
CA GLU A 274 -35.64 -6.50 18.95
C GLU A 274 -35.36 -5.77 17.63
N GLN A 275 -34.37 -4.88 17.65
CA GLN A 275 -33.79 -4.21 16.48
C GLN A 275 -32.27 -4.32 16.52
N TYR A 276 -31.60 -4.08 15.39
CA TYR A 276 -30.14 -4.03 15.34
C TYR A 276 -29.63 -2.98 14.35
N ILE A 277 -28.41 -2.52 14.58
CA ILE A 277 -27.60 -1.72 13.65
C ILE A 277 -26.30 -2.47 13.40
N GLU A 278 -25.90 -2.52 12.13
CA GLU A 278 -24.58 -3.01 11.72
C GLU A 278 -23.69 -1.81 11.38
N VAL A 279 -22.60 -1.67 12.13
CA VAL A 279 -21.57 -0.64 11.95
C VAL A 279 -20.41 -1.27 11.19
N GLU A 280 -20.19 -0.78 9.97
CA GLU A 280 -19.11 -1.25 9.10
C GLU A 280 -17.83 -0.43 9.29
N LYS A 281 -16.71 -0.95 8.76
CA LYS A 281 -15.41 -0.26 8.71
C LYS A 281 -14.88 0.19 10.07
N ILE A 282 -15.04 -0.64 11.11
CA ILE A 282 -14.35 -0.40 12.39
C ILE A 282 -12.95 -0.99 12.30
N PRO A 283 -11.87 -0.25 12.67
CA PRO A 283 -10.50 -0.74 12.58
C PRO A 283 -10.34 -2.11 13.25
N ALA A 284 -9.78 -3.08 12.52
CA ALA A 284 -9.58 -4.44 13.01
C ALA A 284 -8.53 -4.47 14.14
N ASN A 285 -8.59 -5.48 14.99
CA ASN A 285 -7.73 -5.67 16.18
C ASN A 285 -7.83 -4.54 17.21
N SER A 286 -8.81 -3.64 17.08
CA SER A 286 -9.16 -2.63 18.08
C SER A 286 -10.05 -3.23 19.18
N LYS A 287 -9.96 -2.65 20.38
CA LYS A 287 -11.00 -2.83 21.41
C LYS A 287 -12.08 -1.79 21.16
N VAL A 288 -13.34 -2.20 21.24
CA VAL A 288 -14.50 -1.32 21.08
C VAL A 288 -15.29 -1.28 22.37
N ILE A 289 -15.62 -0.08 22.80
CA ILE A 289 -16.60 0.19 23.86
C ILE A 289 -17.88 0.71 23.20
N VAL A 290 -18.99 0.06 23.52
CA VAL A 290 -20.34 0.51 23.16
C VAL A 290 -21.05 0.91 24.44
N LYS A 291 -21.53 2.13 24.51
CA LYS A 291 -22.22 2.68 25.67
C LYS A 291 -23.59 3.18 25.28
N GLU A 292 -24.63 2.72 25.96
CA GLU A 292 -25.96 3.32 25.83
C GLU A 292 -26.00 4.63 26.63
N VAL A 293 -25.75 5.74 25.95
CA VAL A 293 -25.67 7.07 26.56
C VAL A 293 -27.05 7.69 26.80
N TYR A 294 -28.08 7.17 26.12
CA TYR A 294 -29.45 7.58 26.34
C TYR A 294 -30.40 6.39 26.23
N SER A 295 -31.10 6.11 27.34
CA SER A 295 -31.98 4.96 27.47
C SER A 295 -33.46 5.27 27.21
N GLY A 296 -33.83 6.49 26.82
CA GLY A 296 -35.23 6.93 26.81
C GLY A 296 -35.70 7.40 28.20
N ALA A 297 -36.46 8.49 28.27
CA ALA A 297 -36.83 9.14 29.53
C ALA A 297 -37.63 8.25 30.50
N SER A 298 -38.46 7.34 29.99
CA SER A 298 -39.33 6.45 30.77
C SER A 298 -38.89 4.98 30.73
N TYR A 299 -37.61 4.72 30.49
CA TYR A 299 -37.07 3.37 30.32
C TYR A 299 -35.77 3.21 31.11
N THR A 300 -35.46 1.98 31.48
CA THR A 300 -34.24 1.65 32.22
C THR A 300 -33.53 0.49 31.55
N ILE A 301 -32.21 0.63 31.47
CA ILE A 301 -31.33 -0.43 30.98
C ILE A 301 -31.23 -1.57 32.00
N GLU A 302 -31.36 -2.79 31.51
CA GLU A 302 -31.09 -4.00 32.26
C GLU A 302 -29.65 -4.44 32.03
N GLY A 303 -28.89 -4.52 33.12
CA GLY A 303 -27.47 -4.90 33.09
C GLY A 303 -26.56 -3.70 32.86
N ASP A 304 -25.44 -3.94 32.19
CA ASP A 304 -24.39 -2.94 32.03
C ASP A 304 -24.73 -1.91 30.94
N VAL A 305 -24.56 -0.64 31.28
CA VAL A 305 -24.67 0.51 30.35
C VAL A 305 -23.56 0.54 29.30
N GLU A 306 -22.47 -0.18 29.56
CA GLU A 306 -21.27 -0.22 28.74
C GLU A 306 -20.89 -1.68 28.45
N LYS A 307 -20.52 -1.96 27.20
CA LYS A 307 -20.07 -3.29 26.75
C LYS A 307 -18.80 -3.15 25.95
N THR A 308 -17.84 -4.02 26.23
CA THR A 308 -16.55 -4.06 25.53
C THR A 308 -16.45 -5.32 24.68
N THR A 309 -15.96 -5.17 23.45
CA THR A 309 -15.68 -6.27 22.54
C THR A 309 -14.41 -5.99 21.72
N GLU A 310 -13.94 -6.98 20.98
CA GLU A 310 -12.81 -6.84 20.05
C GLU A 310 -13.29 -6.98 18.61
N ILE A 311 -12.76 -6.14 17.72
CA ILE A 311 -13.06 -6.22 16.30
C ILE A 311 -12.01 -7.09 15.63
N LYS A 312 -12.46 -8.08 14.86
CA LYS A 312 -11.58 -8.91 14.05
C LYS A 312 -11.79 -8.60 12.58
N GLU A 313 -10.72 -8.72 11.81
CA GLU A 313 -10.75 -8.50 10.37
C GLU A 313 -11.80 -9.39 9.69
N ASN A 314 -12.62 -8.80 8.83
CA ASN A 314 -13.66 -9.50 8.07
C ASN A 314 -14.70 -10.29 8.90
N GLU A 315 -14.74 -10.07 10.23
CA GLU A 315 -15.73 -10.66 11.14
C GLU A 315 -16.69 -9.60 11.69
N THR A 316 -17.81 -10.05 12.26
CA THR A 316 -18.78 -9.19 12.95
C THR A 316 -18.78 -9.50 14.43
N ALA A 317 -18.35 -8.53 15.24
CA ALA A 317 -18.53 -8.56 16.68
C ALA A 317 -19.99 -8.21 17.03
N GLU A 318 -20.53 -8.77 18.12
CA GLU A 318 -21.91 -8.48 18.53
C GLU A 318 -21.96 -8.00 19.99
N VAL A 319 -22.79 -6.98 20.24
CA VAL A 319 -23.19 -6.57 21.59
C VAL A 319 -24.71 -6.48 21.65
N LYS A 320 -25.31 -6.79 22.81
CA LYS A 320 -26.77 -6.74 23.00
C LYS A 320 -27.16 -5.96 24.24
N PHE A 321 -28.04 -4.98 24.10
CA PHE A 321 -28.65 -4.20 25.19
C PHE A 321 -30.13 -4.55 25.35
N THR A 322 -30.64 -4.43 26.56
CA THR A 322 -32.05 -4.69 26.87
C THR A 322 -32.57 -3.59 27.77
N ASN A 323 -33.69 -2.96 27.40
CA ASN A 323 -34.39 -2.02 28.28
C ASN A 323 -35.80 -2.48 28.55
N ASP A 324 -36.32 -2.00 29.68
CA ASP A 324 -37.70 -2.15 30.07
C ASP A 324 -38.31 -0.80 30.46
N TYR A 325 -39.62 -0.68 30.34
CA TYR A 325 -40.37 0.47 30.80
C TYR A 325 -40.32 0.53 32.33
N ASN A 326 -40.11 1.72 32.90
CA ASN A 326 -39.87 1.90 34.34
C ASN A 326 -41.07 2.47 35.11
N ASP A 327 -42.28 2.39 34.55
CA ASP A 327 -43.52 2.94 35.09
C ASP A 327 -43.57 4.47 35.23
N GLN A 328 -42.63 5.19 34.61
CA GLN A 328 -42.63 6.66 34.57
C GLN A 328 -43.30 7.18 33.27
N THR A 329 -43.75 8.43 33.29
CA THR A 329 -44.37 9.09 32.12
C THR A 329 -43.58 10.33 31.71
N ASP A 330 -42.28 10.28 31.96
CA ASP A 330 -41.36 11.35 31.63
C ASP A 330 -41.22 11.46 30.11
N VAL A 331 -41.47 12.66 29.59
CA VAL A 331 -41.40 12.98 28.16
C VAL A 331 -40.12 13.79 27.91
N GLY A 332 -39.23 13.26 27.07
CA GLY A 332 -37.99 13.89 26.59
C GLY A 332 -37.22 12.84 25.79
N ALA A 333 -36.29 13.13 24.86
CA ALA A 333 -35.83 14.34 24.20
C ALA A 333 -35.53 14.00 22.72
N ILE A 334 -35.28 15.02 21.90
CA ILE A 334 -34.99 14.92 20.46
C ILE A 334 -33.70 14.10 20.24
N SER A 335 -33.75 13.06 19.40
CA SER A 335 -32.55 12.31 18.97
C SER A 335 -31.96 12.98 17.72
N ILE A 336 -30.65 13.26 17.72
CA ILE A 336 -29.92 13.82 16.59
C ILE A 336 -28.83 12.80 16.23
N GLU A 337 -28.90 12.25 15.02
CA GLU A 337 -27.82 11.47 14.43
C GLU A 337 -26.90 12.43 13.66
N ASN A 338 -25.62 12.47 14.04
CA ASN A 338 -24.62 13.24 13.31
C ASN A 338 -23.82 12.30 12.41
N HIS A 339 -23.89 12.51 11.10
CA HIS A 339 -22.98 11.87 10.17
C HIS A 339 -21.76 12.78 9.94
N PHE A 340 -20.57 12.27 10.23
CA PHE A 340 -19.31 12.90 9.84
C PHE A 340 -18.78 12.22 8.58
N ASN A 341 -18.66 12.95 7.48
CA ASN A 341 -17.93 12.48 6.30
C ASN A 341 -16.43 12.78 6.42
N GLU A 342 -15.61 12.19 5.54
CA GLU A 342 -14.14 12.32 5.53
C GLU A 342 -13.62 13.78 5.47
N ASN A 343 -14.49 14.77 5.21
CA ASN A 343 -14.16 16.19 5.14
C ASN A 343 -14.71 17.04 6.31
N GLY A 344 -15.28 16.42 7.35
CA GLY A 344 -15.77 17.13 8.54
C GLY A 344 -17.04 17.97 8.33
N TYR A 345 -17.82 17.71 7.27
CA TYR A 345 -19.12 18.37 7.08
C TYR A 345 -20.26 17.54 7.71
N VAL A 346 -21.13 18.24 8.45
CA VAL A 346 -22.37 17.71 9.04
C VAL A 346 -23.46 17.69 7.96
N ASP A 347 -24.01 16.51 7.66
CA ASP A 347 -25.29 16.39 6.96
C ASP A 347 -26.37 16.07 8.02
N SER A 348 -27.14 17.07 8.44
CA SER A 348 -28.17 16.90 9.46
C SER A 348 -29.49 16.49 8.80
N ASN A 349 -29.80 15.20 8.80
CA ASN A 349 -31.14 14.73 8.49
C ASN A 349 -32.04 14.92 9.72
N ILE A 350 -32.79 16.03 9.73
CA ILE A 350 -33.90 16.24 10.67
C ILE A 350 -35.07 15.35 10.20
N ASN A 351 -35.48 14.37 11.01
CA ASN A 351 -36.71 13.61 10.78
C ASN A 351 -37.93 14.54 10.92
N PRO A 352 -38.71 14.80 9.84
CA PRO A 352 -39.80 15.78 9.85
C PRO A 352 -41.07 15.31 10.60
N ASN A 353 -41.09 14.10 11.18
CA ASN A 353 -42.23 13.61 11.96
C ASN A 353 -42.21 13.95 13.46
N SER A 354 -41.29 14.82 13.90
CA SER A 354 -41.34 15.42 15.23
C SER A 354 -42.49 16.45 15.27
N THR A 355 -43.64 16.06 15.83
CA THR A 355 -44.72 17.01 16.15
C THR A 355 -44.25 17.95 17.24
N THR A 356 -43.91 19.18 16.86
CA THR A 356 -43.79 20.33 17.75
C THR A 356 -45.18 20.68 18.29
N THR A 357 -45.47 20.31 19.54
CA THR A 357 -46.46 21.05 20.31
C THR A 357 -45.81 22.34 20.81
N GLU A 358 -45.96 23.41 20.04
CA GLU A 358 -45.77 24.77 20.55
C GLU A 358 -46.79 24.98 21.68
N ASN A 359 -46.29 25.18 22.90
CA ASN A 359 -47.09 25.79 23.96
C ASN A 359 -47.33 27.25 23.55
N VAL A 360 -48.50 27.50 22.95
CA VAL A 360 -49.06 28.83 22.80
C VAL A 360 -49.44 29.32 24.20
N GLU A 361 -48.60 30.16 24.79
CA GLU A 361 -49.00 30.99 25.93
C GLU A 361 -50.11 31.94 25.47
N THR A 362 -51.36 31.63 25.83
CA THR A 362 -52.47 32.58 25.75
C THR A 362 -52.47 33.50 26.97
N GLU A 363 -52.05 34.73 26.69
CA GLU A 363 -52.65 36.02 27.08
C GLU A 363 -52.72 36.50 28.55
N ASN A 364 -52.26 37.77 28.67
CA ASN A 364 -52.82 38.93 29.40
C ASN A 364 -52.68 39.03 30.92
#